data_AF-A0A7Z9ZJJ0-F1
#
_entry.id   AF-A0A7Z9ZJJ0-F1
#
_cell.length_a   1.000
_cell.length_b   1.000
_cell.length_c   1.000
_cell.angle_alpha   90.00
_cell.angle_beta   90.00
_cell.angle_gamma   90.00
#
_symmetry.space_group_name_H-M   'P 1'
#
loop_
_entity.id
_entity.type
_entity.pdbx_description
1 polymer ?
#
loop_
_entity_poly.entity_id
_entity_poly.type
_entity_poly.pdbx_seq_one_letter_code
_entity_poly.pdbx_strand_id
1 'polypeptide(L)'
;MTTFYAGDEAGDVSFSFAKGASRYFVVAVIATDDPDQLRDALARLKAERNLPEAYEFSFHGTTSRALKEAFFAALKPLPFTVSAVVVDKQTLPDSFKVMGKRSFYVFFVSELIRSIPQADRTAGILMLDEFDRAGKTIADLKKALKVRGIPRGFKKIGAKRSRGESLIQCADMIAGAIFRKYTRGDDSFFRMVEGKVSLLLEYRGKNHPASLSISPSRPPQSATLRWVAKTFRFILHLYYTPLASCCQIQRQG
;
A
#
# COMPACT_ATOMS: atom_id res chain seq x y z
N MET A 1 -3.80 12.15 20.72
CA MET A 1 -4.51 12.19 19.43
C MET A 1 -4.26 10.87 18.72
N THR A 2 -5.24 10.28 18.04
CA THR A 2 -5.05 9.00 17.32
C THR A 2 -4.96 9.28 15.84
N THR A 3 -3.83 8.98 15.21
CA THR A 3 -3.67 9.08 13.76
C THR A 3 -4.35 7.89 13.08
N PHE A 4 -5.16 8.17 12.07
CA PHE A 4 -5.83 7.19 11.22
C PHE A 4 -5.06 7.02 9.93
N TYR A 5 -4.86 5.76 9.56
CA TYR A 5 -4.21 5.35 8.35
C TYR A 5 -5.17 4.53 7.50
N ALA A 6 -5.24 4.81 6.21
CA ALA A 6 -5.96 3.99 5.25
C ALA A 6 -5.09 3.68 4.05
N GLY A 7 -5.13 2.44 3.57
CA GLY A 7 -4.33 2.01 2.43
C GLY A 7 -5.10 1.19 1.42
N ASP A 8 -4.67 1.32 0.18
CA ASP A 8 -5.19 0.60 -0.98
C ASP A 8 -4.08 0.45 -2.03
N GLU A 9 -4.35 -0.35 -3.06
CA GLU A 9 -3.41 -0.64 -4.14
C GLU A 9 -3.94 -0.26 -5.53
N ALA A 10 -3.01 -0.17 -6.49
CA ALA A 10 -3.33 -0.07 -7.90
C ALA A 10 -2.41 -0.95 -8.75
N GLY A 11 -2.99 -1.57 -9.77
CA GLY A 11 -2.35 -2.63 -10.56
C GLY A 11 -2.56 -4.01 -9.94
N ASP A 12 -2.33 -5.06 -10.72
CA ASP A 12 -2.48 -6.43 -10.24
C ASP A 12 -1.16 -6.98 -9.66
N VAL A 13 -1.27 -8.03 -8.86
CA VAL A 13 -0.12 -8.76 -8.28
C VAL A 13 0.38 -9.91 -9.17
N SER A 14 -0.18 -10.07 -10.38
CA SER A 14 0.19 -11.14 -11.33
C SER A 14 1.45 -10.78 -12.11
N PHE A 15 2.20 -11.78 -12.58
CA PHE A 15 3.32 -11.61 -13.50
C PHE A 15 3.01 -12.06 -14.92
N SER A 16 1.75 -12.40 -15.21
CA SER A 16 1.28 -12.86 -16.53
C SER A 16 1.13 -11.69 -17.50
N PHE A 17 2.23 -11.01 -17.86
CA PHE A 17 2.21 -9.81 -18.72
C PHE A 17 1.58 -10.08 -20.09
N ALA A 18 1.82 -11.27 -20.66
CA ALA A 18 1.19 -11.70 -21.91
C ALA A 18 -0.35 -11.83 -21.81
N LYS A 19 -0.90 -11.90 -20.60
CA LYS A 19 -2.35 -11.96 -20.31
C LYS A 19 -2.88 -10.65 -19.73
N GLY A 20 -2.16 -9.54 -19.92
CA GLY A 20 -2.60 -8.21 -19.51
C GLY A 20 -2.23 -7.81 -18.07
N ALA A 21 -1.34 -8.54 -17.39
CA ALA A 21 -0.85 -8.09 -16.08
C ALA A 21 -0.14 -6.72 -16.21
N SER A 22 -0.41 -5.81 -15.28
CA SER A 22 0.20 -4.50 -15.20
C SER A 22 1.71 -4.62 -15.03
N ARG A 23 2.51 -3.70 -15.58
CA ARG A 23 3.96 -3.64 -15.28
C ARG A 23 4.20 -3.20 -13.84
N TYR A 24 3.47 -2.18 -13.41
CA TYR A 24 3.62 -1.59 -12.09
C TYR A 24 2.62 -2.18 -11.10
N PHE A 25 2.99 -2.14 -9.82
CA PHE A 25 2.09 -2.36 -8.70
C PHE A 25 2.37 -1.25 -7.68
N VAL A 26 1.32 -0.58 -7.22
CA VAL A 26 1.43 0.55 -6.30
C VAL A 26 0.63 0.23 -5.04
N VAL A 27 1.21 0.47 -3.87
CA VAL A 27 0.48 0.53 -2.60
C VAL A 27 0.60 1.93 -2.07
N ALA A 28 -0.51 2.56 -1.72
CA ALA A 28 -0.54 3.86 -1.07
C ALA A 28 -1.21 3.75 0.30
N VAL A 29 -0.71 4.50 1.26
CA VAL A 29 -1.28 4.69 2.58
C VAL A 29 -1.38 6.19 2.85
N ILE A 30 -2.57 6.66 3.17
CA ILE A 30 -2.79 8.01 3.70
C ILE A 30 -2.76 8.00 5.21
N ALA A 31 -2.36 9.11 5.83
CA ALA A 31 -2.41 9.31 7.27
C ALA A 31 -3.01 10.68 7.60
N THR A 32 -3.95 10.72 8.54
CA THR A 32 -4.57 11.96 9.05
C THR A 32 -4.87 11.84 10.54
N ASP A 33 -4.78 12.95 11.27
CA ASP A 33 -5.25 13.04 12.65
C ASP A 33 -6.73 13.45 12.73
N ASP A 34 -7.31 13.88 11.59
CA ASP A 34 -8.70 14.30 11.44
C ASP A 34 -9.34 13.55 10.25
N PRO A 35 -9.88 12.34 10.48
CA PRO A 35 -10.54 11.56 9.44
C PRO A 35 -11.89 12.15 9.02
N ASP A 36 -12.52 12.97 9.86
CA ASP A 36 -13.84 13.53 9.60
C ASP A 36 -13.76 14.65 8.56
N GLN A 37 -12.69 15.46 8.56
CA GLN A 37 -12.45 16.41 7.46
C GLN A 37 -12.39 15.76 6.07
N LEU A 38 -11.79 14.57 5.95
CA LEU A 38 -11.77 13.82 4.69
C LEU A 38 -13.17 13.28 4.34
N ARG A 39 -13.91 12.78 5.33
CA ARG A 39 -15.29 12.30 5.13
C ARG A 39 -16.20 13.41 4.66
N ASP A 40 -16.15 14.55 5.32
CA ASP A 40 -16.97 15.73 5.02
C ASP A 40 -16.63 16.30 3.65
N ALA A 41 -15.35 16.33 3.27
CA ALA A 41 -14.94 16.79 1.93
C ALA A 41 -15.51 15.89 0.82
N LEU A 42 -15.48 14.56 1.00
CA LEU A 42 -16.08 13.63 0.06
C LEU A 42 -17.61 13.75 0.02
N ALA A 43 -18.26 13.93 1.18
CA ALA A 43 -19.71 14.14 1.25
C ALA A 43 -20.13 15.44 0.53
N ARG A 44 -19.42 16.56 0.77
CA ARG A 44 -19.64 17.83 0.06
C ARG A 44 -19.45 17.67 -1.44
N LEU A 45 -18.38 17.00 -1.88
CA LEU A 45 -18.14 16.76 -3.30
C LEU A 45 -19.27 15.95 -3.95
N LYS A 46 -19.82 14.94 -3.26
CA LYS A 46 -20.98 14.20 -3.78
C LYS A 46 -22.19 15.13 -3.95
N ALA A 47 -22.49 15.94 -2.95
CA ALA A 47 -23.59 16.90 -3.01
C ALA A 47 -23.41 17.92 -4.14
N GLU A 48 -22.24 18.55 -4.25
CA GLU A 48 -21.90 19.54 -5.30
C GLU A 48 -21.99 18.96 -6.71
N ARG A 49 -21.78 17.65 -6.87
CA ARG A 49 -21.81 16.95 -8.15
C ARG A 49 -23.11 16.17 -8.38
N ASN A 50 -24.11 16.34 -7.51
CA ASN A 50 -25.39 15.62 -7.55
C ASN A 50 -25.20 14.09 -7.64
N LEU A 51 -24.18 13.57 -6.96
CA LEU A 51 -23.91 12.14 -6.90
C LEU A 51 -24.75 11.49 -5.79
N PRO A 52 -25.20 10.24 -5.98
CA PRO A 52 -25.85 9.49 -4.91
C PRO A 52 -24.96 9.40 -3.67
N GLU A 53 -25.54 9.38 -2.48
CA GLU A 53 -24.79 9.21 -1.23
C GLU A 53 -23.94 7.92 -1.24
N ALA A 54 -24.50 6.85 -1.82
CA ALA A 54 -23.86 5.55 -2.00
C ALA A 54 -22.79 5.52 -3.10
N TYR A 55 -22.56 6.63 -3.83
CA TYR A 55 -21.49 6.69 -4.84
C TYR A 55 -20.12 6.43 -4.20
N GLU A 56 -19.31 5.60 -4.84
CA GLU A 56 -17.97 5.26 -4.38
C GLU A 56 -16.93 5.84 -5.33
N PHE A 57 -16.03 6.66 -4.77
CA PHE A 57 -14.87 7.11 -5.51
C PHE A 57 -13.83 6.00 -5.55
N SER A 58 -13.55 5.52 -6.75
CA SER A 58 -12.36 4.73 -7.06
C SER A 58 -11.69 5.31 -8.30
N PHE A 59 -10.39 5.16 -8.44
CA PHE A 59 -9.68 5.69 -9.59
C PHE A 59 -10.09 4.99 -10.88
N HIS A 60 -10.37 3.69 -10.82
CA HIS A 60 -10.83 2.94 -12.00
C HIS A 60 -12.32 3.19 -12.29
N GLY A 61 -13.19 3.18 -11.28
CA GLY A 61 -14.63 3.34 -11.44
C GLY A 61 -15.06 4.76 -11.77
N THR A 62 -14.32 5.77 -11.28
CA THR A 62 -14.56 7.16 -11.68
C THR A 62 -14.03 7.37 -13.10
N THR A 63 -14.90 7.41 -14.10
CA THR A 63 -14.48 7.56 -15.50
C THR A 63 -14.26 9.02 -15.90
N SER A 64 -15.03 9.95 -15.32
CA SER A 64 -14.95 11.38 -15.62
C SER A 64 -13.64 11.99 -15.11
N ARG A 65 -12.84 12.55 -16.04
CA ARG A 65 -11.64 13.31 -15.71
C ARG A 65 -11.95 14.50 -14.81
N ALA A 66 -12.99 15.27 -15.14
CA ALA A 66 -13.40 16.43 -14.36
C ALA A 66 -13.79 16.06 -12.93
N LEU A 67 -14.43 14.89 -12.73
CA LEU A 67 -14.77 14.41 -11.40
C LEU A 67 -13.52 14.00 -10.59
N LYS A 68 -12.51 13.40 -11.24
CA LYS A 68 -11.21 13.14 -10.58
C LYS A 68 -10.51 14.44 -10.21
N GLU A 69 -10.47 15.42 -11.11
CA GLU A 69 -9.87 16.73 -10.84
C GLU A 69 -10.57 17.41 -9.65
N ALA A 70 -11.91 17.39 -9.62
CA ALA A 70 -12.67 17.89 -8.48
C ALA A 70 -12.35 17.14 -7.18
N PHE A 71 -12.20 15.81 -7.24
CA PHE A 71 -11.79 14.99 -6.09
C PHE A 71 -10.44 15.41 -5.54
N PHE A 72 -9.39 15.47 -6.37
CA PHE A 72 -8.06 15.87 -5.91
C PHE A 72 -8.01 17.34 -5.47
N ALA A 73 -8.81 18.22 -6.10
CA ALA A 73 -8.93 19.61 -5.67
C ALA A 73 -9.54 19.73 -4.26
N ALA A 74 -10.57 18.94 -3.96
CA ALA A 74 -11.19 18.89 -2.64
C ALA A 74 -10.25 18.35 -1.55
N LEU A 75 -9.36 17.41 -1.90
CA LEU A 75 -8.36 16.87 -0.96
C LEU A 75 -7.19 17.82 -0.71
N LYS A 76 -6.75 18.58 -1.72
CA LYS A 76 -5.56 19.43 -1.66
C LYS A 76 -5.42 20.29 -0.39
N PRO A 77 -6.47 20.98 0.12
CA PRO A 77 -6.32 21.81 1.32
C PRO A 77 -6.25 21.02 2.63
N LEU A 78 -6.60 19.72 2.66
CA LEU A 78 -6.84 18.98 3.90
C LEU A 78 -5.54 18.45 4.55
N PRO A 79 -5.47 18.33 5.89
CA PRO A 79 -4.25 17.97 6.61
C PRO A 79 -4.05 16.45 6.67
N PHE A 80 -3.54 15.86 5.59
CA PHE A 80 -3.12 14.46 5.55
C PHE A 80 -1.76 14.30 4.87
N THR A 81 -1.14 13.14 5.03
CA THR A 81 0.09 12.76 4.34
C THR A 81 -0.09 11.45 3.57
N VAL A 82 0.79 11.21 2.61
CA VAL A 82 0.79 10.02 1.75
C VAL A 82 2.15 9.33 1.83
N SER A 83 2.12 8.03 2.10
CA SER A 83 3.25 7.12 1.95
C SER A 83 2.91 6.09 0.88
N ALA A 84 3.79 5.88 -0.09
CA ALA A 84 3.54 4.91 -1.15
C ALA A 84 4.79 4.12 -1.55
N VAL A 85 4.58 2.91 -2.06
CA VAL A 85 5.59 2.11 -2.75
C VAL A 85 5.13 1.83 -4.17
N VAL A 86 6.04 2.04 -5.13
CA VAL A 86 5.87 1.75 -6.54
C VAL A 86 6.82 0.63 -6.91
N VAL A 87 6.27 -0.45 -7.43
CA VAL A 87 7.02 -1.67 -7.76
C VAL A 87 7.03 -1.86 -9.27
N ASP A 88 8.21 -1.87 -9.88
CA ASP A 88 8.36 -2.26 -11.28
C ASP A 88 8.55 -3.79 -11.38
N LYS A 89 7.46 -4.52 -11.64
CA LYS A 89 7.46 -6.00 -11.62
C LYS A 89 8.40 -6.61 -12.66
N GLN A 90 8.74 -5.90 -13.74
CA GLN A 90 9.68 -6.40 -14.75
C GLN A 90 11.13 -6.41 -14.26
N THR A 91 11.44 -5.58 -13.28
CA THR A 91 12.79 -5.49 -12.70
C THR A 91 12.97 -6.43 -11.51
N LEU A 92 11.91 -7.08 -11.02
CA LEU A 92 12.00 -7.95 -9.85
C LEU A 92 12.75 -9.25 -10.16
N PRO A 93 13.49 -9.81 -9.18
CA PRO A 93 14.07 -11.15 -9.28
C PRO A 93 13.01 -12.23 -9.44
N ASP A 94 13.40 -13.38 -10.02
CA ASP A 94 12.48 -14.47 -10.35
C ASP A 94 11.79 -15.08 -9.12
N SER A 95 12.39 -14.94 -7.92
CA SER A 95 11.76 -15.36 -6.66
C SER A 95 10.41 -14.69 -6.41
N PHE A 96 10.18 -13.48 -6.92
CA PHE A 96 8.88 -12.82 -6.82
C PHE A 96 7.86 -13.37 -7.80
N LYS A 97 8.29 -13.92 -8.95
CA LYS A 97 7.39 -14.47 -9.97
C LYS A 97 6.71 -15.76 -9.53
N VAL A 98 7.41 -16.56 -8.71
CA VAL A 98 6.88 -17.79 -8.12
C VAL A 98 6.17 -17.55 -6.79
N MET A 99 6.20 -16.32 -6.28
CA MET A 99 5.54 -15.95 -5.03
C MET A 99 4.01 -15.93 -5.22
N GLY A 100 3.29 -16.48 -4.26
CA GLY A 100 1.83 -16.40 -4.25
C GLY A 100 1.34 -14.94 -4.15
N LYS A 101 0.25 -14.62 -4.85
CA LYS A 101 -0.37 -13.27 -4.91
C LYS A 101 -0.50 -12.56 -3.56
N ARG A 102 -1.01 -13.27 -2.54
CA ARG A 102 -1.18 -12.74 -1.18
C ARG A 102 0.16 -12.49 -0.48
N SER A 103 1.14 -13.37 -0.66
CA SER A 103 2.49 -13.16 -0.11
C SER A 103 3.18 -11.96 -0.76
N PHE A 104 2.98 -11.76 -2.07
CA PHE A 104 3.47 -10.60 -2.80
C PHE A 104 2.88 -9.30 -2.24
N TYR A 105 1.55 -9.25 -2.09
CA TYR A 105 0.85 -8.13 -1.48
C TYR A 105 1.38 -7.84 -0.06
N VAL A 106 1.38 -8.86 0.81
CA VAL A 106 1.87 -8.74 2.20
C VAL A 106 3.31 -8.27 2.27
N PHE A 107 4.17 -8.72 1.36
CA PHE A 107 5.56 -8.29 1.29
C PHE A 107 5.67 -6.78 1.06
N PHE A 108 5.00 -6.24 0.03
CA PHE A 108 5.12 -4.81 -0.29
C PHE A 108 4.37 -3.90 0.70
N VAL A 109 3.25 -4.34 1.25
CA VAL A 109 2.60 -3.62 2.36
C VAL A 109 3.53 -3.57 3.59
N SER A 110 4.20 -4.68 3.91
CA SER A 110 5.15 -4.68 5.04
C SER A 110 6.42 -3.87 4.74
N GLU A 111 6.88 -3.77 3.49
CA GLU A 111 7.95 -2.83 3.10
C GLU A 111 7.54 -1.37 3.29
N LEU A 112 6.30 -1.02 2.92
CA LEU A 112 5.78 0.34 3.11
C LEU A 112 5.68 0.67 4.60
N ILE A 113 5.09 -0.23 5.40
CA ILE A 113 4.97 -0.06 6.86
C ILE A 113 6.35 0.06 7.54
N ARG A 114 7.34 -0.72 7.09
CA ARG A 114 8.72 -0.65 7.60
C ARG A 114 9.34 0.73 7.39
N SER A 115 8.97 1.40 6.30
CA SER A 115 9.58 2.65 5.87
C SER A 115 8.88 3.89 6.45
N ILE A 116 7.64 3.74 6.94
CA ILE A 116 6.98 4.78 7.74
C ILE A 116 7.67 4.85 9.12
N PRO A 117 8.17 6.03 9.53
CA PRO A 117 8.82 6.20 10.82
C PRO A 117 7.97 5.65 11.96
N GLN A 118 8.59 4.90 12.88
CA GLN A 118 7.84 4.26 13.97
C GLN A 118 7.13 5.29 14.87
N ALA A 119 7.73 6.46 15.07
CA ALA A 119 7.13 7.55 15.83
C ALA A 119 5.76 7.96 15.26
N ASP A 120 5.68 8.14 13.94
CA ASP A 120 4.46 8.60 13.25
C ASP A 120 3.30 7.62 13.40
N ARG A 121 3.58 6.32 13.37
CA ARG A 121 2.57 5.26 13.48
C ARG A 121 2.26 4.81 14.89
N THR A 122 2.91 5.38 15.91
CA THR A 122 2.70 4.99 17.31
C THR A 122 1.25 5.23 17.71
N ALA A 123 0.60 4.18 18.24
CA ALA A 123 -0.81 4.17 18.62
C ALA A 123 -1.82 4.43 17.48
N GLY A 124 -1.38 4.53 16.23
CA GLY A 124 -2.25 4.74 15.07
C GLY A 124 -3.15 3.54 14.76
N ILE A 125 -4.19 3.78 13.96
CA ILE A 125 -5.11 2.75 13.46
C ILE A 125 -4.92 2.62 11.95
N LEU A 126 -4.45 1.47 11.47
CA LEU A 126 -4.33 1.16 10.05
C LEU A 126 -5.49 0.31 9.56
N MET A 127 -6.19 0.81 8.55
CA MET A 127 -7.22 0.10 7.80
C MET A 127 -6.74 -0.09 6.36
N LEU A 128 -6.76 -1.32 5.85
CA LEU A 128 -6.47 -1.60 4.45
C LEU A 128 -7.76 -1.99 3.73
N ASP A 129 -7.83 -1.78 2.40
CA ASP A 129 -8.93 -2.35 1.62
C ASP A 129 -8.90 -3.89 1.69
N GLU A 130 -10.08 -4.49 1.51
CA GLU A 130 -10.27 -5.92 1.70
C GLU A 130 -9.67 -6.74 0.54
N PHE A 131 -8.40 -7.15 0.68
CA PHE A 131 -7.74 -8.03 -0.28
C PHE A 131 -8.31 -9.47 -0.30
N ASP A 132 -8.74 -9.98 0.85
CA ASP A 132 -9.49 -11.24 0.94
C ASP A 132 -10.58 -11.20 2.01
N ARG A 133 -11.73 -11.82 1.69
CA ARG A 133 -12.92 -11.87 2.56
C ARG A 133 -12.74 -12.69 3.84
N ALA A 134 -11.69 -13.50 3.92
CA ALA A 134 -11.45 -14.38 5.06
C ALA A 134 -10.55 -13.72 6.13
N GLY A 135 -10.10 -12.48 5.91
CA GLY A 135 -9.18 -11.76 6.80
C GLY A 135 -7.78 -12.37 6.87
N LYS A 136 -7.45 -13.33 6.00
CA LYS A 136 -6.17 -14.06 6.03
C LYS A 136 -5.00 -13.12 5.74
N THR A 137 -5.17 -12.17 4.83
CA THR A 137 -4.15 -11.18 4.48
C THR A 137 -3.72 -10.32 5.67
N ILE A 138 -4.64 -9.89 6.52
CA ILE A 138 -4.29 -9.12 7.73
C ILE A 138 -3.54 -9.98 8.74
N ALA A 139 -3.93 -11.26 8.89
CA ALA A 139 -3.21 -12.20 9.76
C ALA A 139 -1.78 -12.46 9.23
N ASP A 140 -1.65 -12.71 7.92
CA ASP A 140 -0.37 -12.92 7.25
C ASP A 140 0.52 -11.66 7.32
N LEU A 141 -0.07 -10.47 7.22
CA LEU A 141 0.65 -9.20 7.41
C LEU A 141 1.20 -9.07 8.82
N LYS A 142 0.38 -9.31 9.85
CA LYS A 142 0.83 -9.27 11.25
C LYS A 142 1.95 -10.28 11.51
N LYS A 143 1.83 -11.48 10.95
CA LYS A 143 2.86 -12.53 11.01
C LYS A 143 4.14 -12.08 10.31
N ALA A 144 4.04 -11.52 9.10
CA ALA A 144 5.18 -11.03 8.33
C ALA A 144 5.92 -9.91 9.08
N LEU A 145 5.21 -8.93 9.64
CA LEU A 145 5.82 -7.87 10.44
C LEU A 145 6.61 -8.43 11.62
N LYS A 146 6.02 -9.39 12.37
CA LYS A 146 6.67 -10.04 13.51
C LYS A 146 7.93 -10.82 13.09
N VAL A 147 7.81 -11.69 12.10
CA VAL A 147 8.91 -12.57 11.64
C VAL A 147 10.06 -11.74 11.07
N ARG A 148 9.75 -10.61 10.42
CA ARG A 148 10.74 -9.72 9.83
C ARG A 148 11.33 -8.71 10.83
N GLY A 149 10.94 -8.77 12.11
CA GLY A 149 11.40 -7.83 13.13
C GLY A 149 10.96 -6.39 12.88
N ILE A 150 9.89 -6.16 12.12
CA ILE A 150 9.34 -4.83 11.86
C ILE A 150 8.39 -4.51 13.02
N PRO A 151 8.71 -3.54 13.89
CA PRO A 151 7.80 -3.12 14.95
C PRO A 151 6.50 -2.67 14.29
N ARG A 152 5.33 -3.09 14.77
CA ARG A 152 4.07 -2.70 14.11
C ARG A 152 3.75 -1.22 14.25
N GLY A 153 4.08 -0.60 15.39
CA GLY A 153 3.76 0.80 15.74
C GLY A 153 2.26 1.07 15.95
N PHE A 154 1.39 0.47 15.14
CA PHE A 154 -0.06 0.65 15.19
C PHE A 154 -0.69 -0.03 16.41
N LYS A 155 -1.68 0.64 17.00
CA LYS A 155 -2.61 0.09 17.99
C LYS A 155 -3.49 -1.01 17.37
N LYS A 156 -3.94 -0.78 16.13
CA LYS A 156 -4.81 -1.70 15.39
C LYS A 156 -4.41 -1.74 13.92
N ILE A 157 -4.42 -2.95 13.36
CA ILE A 157 -4.33 -3.20 11.91
C ILE A 157 -5.52 -4.08 11.55
N GLY A 158 -6.34 -3.62 10.60
CA GLY A 158 -7.53 -4.31 10.11
C GLY A 158 -7.77 -4.11 8.62
N ALA A 159 -8.74 -4.84 8.09
CA ALA A 159 -9.27 -4.62 6.75
C ALA A 159 -10.70 -4.07 6.86
N LYS A 160 -11.09 -3.22 5.92
CA LYS A 160 -12.46 -2.72 5.79
C LYS A 160 -12.77 -2.61 4.30
N ARG A 161 -14.00 -2.89 3.90
CA ARG A 161 -14.43 -2.65 2.51
C ARG A 161 -14.44 -1.15 2.23
N SER A 162 -13.94 -0.76 1.06
CA SER A 162 -14.03 0.60 0.51
C SER A 162 -15.45 1.18 0.48
N ARG A 163 -16.48 0.31 0.36
CA ARG A 163 -17.90 0.67 0.46
C ARG A 163 -18.20 1.36 1.79
N GLY A 164 -18.45 2.67 1.71
CA GLY A 164 -18.76 3.51 2.86
C GLY A 164 -17.55 3.93 3.71
N GLU A 165 -16.31 3.71 3.28
CA GLU A 165 -15.12 4.24 3.97
C GLU A 165 -14.36 5.25 3.11
N SER A 166 -14.62 6.54 3.35
CA SER A 166 -14.03 7.67 2.64
C SER A 166 -12.50 7.67 2.63
N LEU A 167 -11.86 7.21 3.72
CA LEU A 167 -10.40 7.18 3.78
C LEU A 167 -9.80 6.11 2.84
N ILE A 168 -10.47 4.96 2.69
CA ILE A 168 -10.03 3.92 1.73
C ILE A 168 -10.22 4.43 0.31
N GLN A 169 -11.34 5.11 0.01
CA GLN A 169 -11.57 5.73 -1.31
C GLN A 169 -10.51 6.81 -1.63
N CYS A 170 -10.06 7.57 -0.64
CA CYS A 170 -8.93 8.49 -0.80
C CYS A 170 -7.64 7.73 -1.13
N ALA A 171 -7.36 6.62 -0.45
CA ALA A 171 -6.20 5.78 -0.73
C ALA A 171 -6.26 5.17 -2.14
N ASP A 172 -7.41 4.65 -2.59
CA ASP A 172 -7.65 4.14 -3.95
C ASP A 172 -7.28 5.21 -4.99
N MET A 173 -7.88 6.39 -4.85
CA MET A 173 -7.68 7.50 -5.77
C MET A 173 -6.20 7.89 -5.86
N ILE A 174 -5.51 7.95 -4.73
CA ILE A 174 -4.08 8.28 -4.67
C ILE A 174 -3.21 7.17 -5.28
N ALA A 175 -3.47 5.90 -4.95
CA ALA A 175 -2.78 4.76 -5.53
C ALA A 175 -2.94 4.75 -7.07
N GLY A 176 -4.16 4.98 -7.55
CA GLY A 176 -4.48 5.06 -8.96
C GLY A 176 -3.83 6.26 -9.68
N ALA A 177 -3.74 7.42 -9.04
CA ALA A 177 -3.04 8.59 -9.58
C ALA A 177 -1.53 8.33 -9.74
N ILE A 178 -0.90 7.75 -8.72
CA ILE A 178 0.51 7.33 -8.78
C ILE A 178 0.68 6.27 -9.86
N PHE A 179 -0.14 5.23 -9.88
CA PHE A 179 -0.08 4.17 -10.88
C PHE A 179 -0.22 4.69 -12.32
N ARG A 180 -1.12 5.65 -12.55
CA ARG A 180 -1.31 6.29 -13.86
C ARG A 180 -0.08 7.08 -14.32
N LYS A 181 0.61 7.77 -13.41
CA LYS A 181 1.89 8.42 -13.69
C LYS A 181 2.89 7.44 -14.29
N TYR A 182 3.07 6.26 -13.70
CA TYR A 182 4.05 5.27 -14.17
C TYR A 182 3.60 4.50 -15.42
N THR A 183 2.30 4.22 -15.55
CA THR A 183 1.78 3.41 -16.67
C THR A 183 1.49 4.19 -17.92
N ARG A 184 1.07 5.45 -17.80
CA ARG A 184 0.64 6.29 -18.95
C ARG A 184 1.47 7.55 -19.13
N GLY A 185 2.44 7.82 -18.25
CA GLY A 185 3.16 9.09 -18.23
C GLY A 185 2.29 10.30 -17.86
N ASP A 186 1.05 10.07 -17.42
CA ASP A 186 0.09 11.11 -17.04
C ASP A 186 0.12 11.29 -15.53
N ASP A 187 0.87 12.30 -15.09
CA ASP A 187 1.04 12.66 -13.70
C ASP A 187 0.10 13.79 -13.24
N SER A 188 -0.87 14.19 -14.06
CA SER A 188 -1.68 15.41 -13.79
C SER A 188 -2.40 15.35 -12.45
N PHE A 189 -2.95 14.17 -12.10
CA PHE A 189 -3.62 13.94 -10.81
C PHE A 189 -2.63 13.86 -9.65
N PHE A 190 -1.48 13.21 -9.86
CA PHE A 190 -0.45 13.07 -8.85
C PHE A 190 0.09 14.44 -8.42
N ARG A 191 0.36 15.35 -9.38
CA ARG A 191 0.83 16.72 -9.10
C ARG A 191 -0.11 17.52 -8.20
N MET A 192 -1.42 17.24 -8.23
CA MET A 192 -2.37 17.95 -7.36
C MET A 192 -2.19 17.64 -5.88
N VAL A 193 -1.59 16.49 -5.55
CA VAL A 193 -1.39 16.00 -4.18
C VAL A 193 0.08 15.68 -3.86
N GLU A 194 1.02 15.99 -4.75
CA GLU A 194 2.45 15.69 -4.56
C GLU A 194 3.02 16.32 -3.28
N GLY A 195 2.54 17.50 -2.90
CA GLY A 195 2.91 18.17 -1.66
C GLY A 195 2.48 17.43 -0.39
N LYS A 196 1.57 16.46 -0.49
CA LYS A 196 1.14 15.57 0.61
C LYS A 196 2.01 14.32 0.73
N VAL A 197 2.84 14.00 -0.26
CA VAL A 197 3.65 12.79 -0.29
C VAL A 197 4.86 12.94 0.62
N SER A 198 4.82 12.32 1.79
CA SER A 198 5.93 12.29 2.75
C SER A 198 6.94 11.19 2.44
N LEU A 199 6.51 10.12 1.75
CA LEU A 199 7.34 8.99 1.41
C LEU A 199 6.90 8.38 0.06
N LEU A 200 7.82 8.31 -0.90
CA LEU A 200 7.62 7.56 -2.14
C LEU A 200 8.81 6.63 -2.36
N LEU A 201 8.57 5.33 -2.25
CA LEU A 201 9.57 4.29 -2.45
C LEU A 201 9.45 3.74 -3.87
N GLU A 202 10.55 3.74 -4.62
CA GLU A 202 10.62 3.03 -5.88
C GLU A 202 11.40 1.72 -5.70
N TYR A 203 10.71 0.60 -5.91
CA TYR A 203 11.29 -0.73 -5.81
C TYR A 203 11.65 -1.25 -7.22
N ARG A 204 12.96 -1.24 -7.52
CA ARG A 204 13.54 -1.71 -8.79
C ARG A 204 14.59 -2.79 -8.52
N GLY A 205 14.37 -3.99 -9.03
CA GLY A 205 15.04 -5.21 -8.52
C GLY A 205 16.33 -5.67 -9.22
N LYS A 206 16.93 -4.88 -10.13
CA LYS A 206 18.04 -5.40 -10.95
C LYS A 206 19.41 -4.74 -10.86
N ASN A 207 19.59 -3.56 -10.26
CA ASN A 207 20.92 -2.96 -9.99
C ASN A 207 20.85 -1.62 -9.22
N HIS A 208 19.72 -1.29 -8.60
CA HIS A 208 19.56 -0.06 -7.84
C HIS A 208 19.11 -0.41 -6.42
N PRO A 209 19.82 0.01 -5.36
CA PRO A 209 19.21 0.02 -4.04
C PRO A 209 17.93 0.84 -4.14
N ALA A 210 16.86 0.41 -3.46
CA ALA A 210 15.59 1.13 -3.42
C ALA A 210 15.89 2.63 -3.21
N SER A 211 15.61 3.44 -4.23
CA SER A 211 15.89 4.87 -4.16
C SER A 211 14.77 5.51 -3.36
N LEU A 212 15.09 6.02 -2.18
CA LEU A 212 14.19 6.88 -1.42
C LEU A 212 14.15 8.23 -2.15
N SER A 213 13.07 8.51 -2.88
CA SER A 213 12.75 9.89 -3.26
C SER A 213 11.95 10.50 -2.11
N ILE A 214 12.63 11.31 -1.29
CA ILE A 214 11.96 12.15 -0.29
C ILE A 214 11.50 13.40 -1.04
N SER A 215 10.19 13.67 -1.09
CA SER A 215 9.67 14.95 -1.58
C SER A 215 10.14 16.07 -0.64
N PRO A 216 10.69 17.19 -1.13
CA PRO A 216 11.33 18.21 -0.30
C PRO A 216 10.38 19.03 0.60
N SER A 217 9.12 18.64 0.80
CA SER A 217 8.12 19.48 1.49
C SER A 217 8.15 19.46 3.03
N ARG A 218 9.13 18.80 3.69
CA ARG A 218 9.39 18.99 5.14
C ARG A 218 10.80 18.52 5.55
N PRO A 219 11.55 19.28 6.37
CA PRO A 219 12.81 18.78 6.91
C PRO A 219 12.55 17.65 7.92
N PRO A 220 13.28 16.52 7.85
CA PRO A 220 13.18 15.47 8.86
C PRO A 220 13.81 15.95 10.17
N GLN A 221 13.06 15.84 11.27
CA GLN A 221 13.67 15.84 12.60
C GLN A 221 14.31 14.45 12.82
N SER A 222 15.63 14.47 13.01
CA SER A 222 16.51 13.40 13.52
C SER A 222 16.54 12.01 12.84
N ALA A 223 17.61 11.82 12.06
CA ALA A 223 18.50 10.65 11.97
C ALA A 223 17.96 9.22 12.19
N THR A 224 18.04 8.36 11.16
CA THR A 224 19.13 7.36 11.07
C THR A 224 19.16 6.66 9.70
N LEU A 225 20.32 6.78 9.04
CA LEU A 225 20.72 6.05 7.83
C LEU A 225 21.36 4.71 8.21
N ARG A 226 20.94 3.61 7.57
CA ARG A 226 21.77 2.57 6.90
C ARG A 226 21.07 1.20 6.79
N TRP A 227 21.46 0.49 5.72
CA TRP A 227 21.37 -0.96 5.43
C TRP A 227 20.10 -1.53 4.77
N VAL A 228 20.21 -1.85 3.47
CA VAL A 228 19.45 -2.91 2.78
C VAL A 228 20.40 -3.70 1.89
N ALA A 229 21.04 -4.74 2.43
CA ALA A 229 21.83 -5.70 1.64
C ALA A 229 21.95 -7.09 2.30
N LYS A 230 20.90 -7.59 2.98
CA LYS A 230 20.96 -8.94 3.60
C LYS A 230 19.68 -9.79 3.60
N THR A 231 18.60 -9.37 2.93
CA THR A 231 17.28 -10.03 3.09
C THR A 231 16.98 -11.14 2.06
N PHE A 232 17.94 -11.57 1.23
CA PHE A 232 17.67 -12.53 0.16
C PHE A 232 17.63 -14.02 0.57
N ARG A 233 18.19 -14.40 1.73
CA ARG A 233 18.27 -15.82 2.13
C ARG A 233 17.06 -16.35 2.92
N PHE A 234 16.13 -15.49 3.32
CA PHE A 234 15.02 -15.87 4.22
C PHE A 234 13.69 -16.18 3.50
N ILE A 235 13.54 -15.80 2.24
CA ILE A 235 12.26 -15.93 1.50
C ILE A 235 11.94 -17.41 1.17
N LEU A 236 12.96 -18.27 1.01
CA LEU A 236 12.75 -19.69 0.70
C LEU A 236 12.42 -20.57 1.92
N HIS A 237 12.86 -20.21 3.13
CA HIS A 237 12.70 -21.08 4.31
C HIS A 237 11.35 -20.94 5.03
N LEU A 238 10.61 -19.84 4.80
CA LEU A 238 9.33 -19.57 5.48
C LEU A 238 8.09 -20.04 4.70
N TYR A 239 8.23 -20.42 3.43
CA TYR A 239 7.12 -20.89 2.58
C TYR A 239 7.30 -22.30 2.03
N TYR A 240 8.44 -22.96 2.30
CA TYR A 240 8.67 -24.36 1.96
C TYR A 240 9.29 -25.10 3.15
N THR A 241 8.43 -25.58 4.06
CA THR A 241 8.74 -26.78 4.83
C THR A 241 8.17 -27.98 4.07
N PRO A 242 8.99 -28.91 3.55
CA PRO A 242 8.47 -30.19 3.13
C PRO A 242 8.00 -30.94 4.39
N LEU A 243 6.76 -31.42 4.36
CA LEU A 243 6.27 -32.48 5.25
C LEU A 243 7.09 -33.73 4.94
N ALA A 244 8.21 -33.92 5.63
CA ALA A 244 8.89 -35.21 5.68
C ALA A 244 8.15 -36.08 6.71
N SER A 245 7.46 -37.09 6.19
CA SER A 245 6.71 -38.11 6.89
C SER A 245 7.54 -38.81 7.97
N CYS A 246 7.09 -38.71 9.22
CA CYS A 246 7.47 -39.64 10.27
C CYS A 246 6.53 -40.85 10.17
N CYS A 247 6.96 -41.89 9.46
CA CYS A 247 6.32 -43.21 9.50
C CYS A 247 7.36 -44.20 10.02
N GLN A 248 7.41 -44.33 11.35
CA GLN A 248 8.11 -45.43 12.01
C GLN A 248 7.31 -46.70 11.75
N ILE A 249 7.87 -47.62 10.97
CA ILE A 249 7.43 -49.01 10.95
C ILE A 249 8.23 -49.74 12.03
N GLN A 250 7.56 -50.05 13.14
CA GLN A 250 7.91 -51.19 13.97
C GLN A 250 7.59 -52.47 13.19
N ARG A 251 8.56 -53.36 13.02
CA ARG A 251 8.30 -54.81 13.02
C ARG A 251 9.43 -55.51 13.75
N GLN A 252 9.03 -56.17 14.84
CA GLN A 252 9.71 -57.29 15.47
C GLN A 252 9.76 -58.47 14.51
N GLY A 253 10.81 -59.28 14.62
CA GLY A 253 11.07 -60.48 13.83
C GLY A 253 12.55 -60.68 13.67
#